data_AF-A0A9D4FZA2-F1
#
_entry.id   AF-A0A9D4FZA2-F1
#
_cell.length_a   1.000
_cell.length_b   1.000
_cell.length_c   1.000
_cell.angle_alpha   90.00
_cell.angle_beta   90.00
_cell.angle_gamma   90.00
#
_symmetry.space_group_name_H-M   'P 1'
#
loop_
_entity.id
_entity.type
_entity.pdbx_description
1 polymer ?
#
loop_
_entity_poly.entity_id
_entity_poly.type
_entity_poly.pdbx_seq_one_letter_code
_entity_poly.pdbx_strand_id
1 'polypeptide(L)'
;MQSWFSDPVSKTANHISCVLKEEQLKDVGLIVLVGGFAESPCVKQRTQKSVPKIQPIFHGEVCLAVLNGAVMFGHKSDIILSRFIN
;
A
#
# COMPACT_ATOMS: atom_id res chain seq x y z
N MET A 1 16.16 5.11 18.15
CA MET A 1 14.92 5.38 17.37
C MET A 1 14.55 4.23 16.44
N GLN A 2 15.44 3.71 15.59
CA GLN A 2 15.11 2.57 14.70
C GLN A 2 14.70 1.28 15.43
N SER A 3 15.29 1.00 16.59
CA SER A 3 14.98 -0.19 17.40
C SER A 3 13.56 -0.19 17.98
N TRP A 4 12.93 0.97 18.18
CA TRP A 4 11.55 1.03 18.70
C TRP A 4 10.52 0.64 17.64
N PHE A 5 10.84 0.87 16.37
CA PHE A 5 9.97 0.55 15.24
C PHE A 5 10.32 -0.78 14.55
N SER A 6 11.34 -1.52 15.03
CA SER A 6 11.75 -2.78 14.40
C SER A 6 10.64 -3.82 14.38
N ASP A 7 9.90 -3.93 15.49
CA ASP A 7 8.79 -4.86 15.66
C ASP A 7 7.61 -4.56 14.72
N PRO A 8 7.01 -3.35 14.74
CA PRO A 8 5.92 -3.04 13.83
C PRO A 8 6.35 -3.14 12.36
N VAL A 9 7.55 -2.65 12.00
CA VAL A 9 8.08 -2.75 10.63
C VAL A 9 8.20 -4.22 10.19
N SER A 10 8.73 -5.09 11.06
CA SER A 10 8.88 -6.51 10.74
C SER A 10 7.55 -7.23 10.64
N LYS A 11 6.61 -6.96 11.55
CA LYS A 11 5.27 -7.54 11.54
C LYS A 11 4.49 -7.12 10.29
N THR A 12 4.54 -5.86 9.90
CA THR A 12 3.90 -5.36 8.66
C THR A 12 4.49 -6.05 7.42
N ALA A 13 5.82 -6.10 7.30
CA ALA A 13 6.47 -6.74 6.15
C ALA A 13 6.15 -8.25 6.07
N ASN A 14 6.17 -8.96 7.21
CA ASN A 14 5.82 -10.37 7.27
C ASN A 14 4.35 -10.59 6.89
N HIS A 15 3.44 -9.73 7.35
CA HIS A 15 2.04 -9.82 6.99
C HIS A 15 1.81 -9.68 5.49
N ILE A 16 2.45 -8.68 4.85
CA ILE A 16 2.42 -8.50 3.39
C ILE A 16 2.90 -9.77 2.68
N SER A 17 4.05 -10.32 3.08
CA SER A 17 4.58 -11.54 2.48
C SER A 17 3.69 -12.77 2.70
N CYS A 18 2.94 -12.84 3.81
CA CYS A 18 1.98 -13.92 4.04
C CYS A 18 0.77 -13.81 3.11
N VAL A 19 0.19 -12.61 3.00
CA VAL A 19 -0.97 -12.35 2.13
C VAL A 19 -0.62 -12.66 0.67
N LEU A 20 0.57 -12.27 0.20
CA LEU A 20 1.00 -12.54 -1.18
C LEU A 20 1.25 -14.03 -1.51
N LYS A 21 1.21 -14.93 -0.52
CA LYS A 21 1.24 -16.39 -0.76
C LYS A 21 -0.13 -16.96 -1.09
N GLU A 22 -1.20 -16.20 -0.89
CA GLU A 22 -2.55 -16.63 -1.26
C GLU A 22 -2.63 -16.82 -2.78
N GLU A 23 -3.19 -17.95 -3.23
CA GLU A 23 -3.28 -18.31 -4.65
C GLU A 23 -3.97 -17.21 -5.50
N GLN A 24 -4.94 -16.52 -4.91
CA GLN A 24 -5.66 -15.41 -5.55
C GLN A 24 -4.80 -14.17 -5.83
N LEU A 25 -3.61 -14.09 -5.23
CA LEU A 25 -2.67 -12.96 -5.35
C LEU A 25 -1.36 -13.34 -6.07
N LYS A 26 -1.27 -14.53 -6.66
CA LYS A 26 -0.06 -15.03 -7.33
C LYS A 26 0.43 -14.15 -8.49
N ASP A 27 -0.47 -13.42 -9.13
CA ASP A 27 -0.21 -12.58 -10.32
C ASP A 27 -0.19 -11.08 -10.00
N VAL A 28 -0.10 -10.70 -8.71
CA VAL A 28 0.01 -9.28 -8.32
C VAL A 28 1.32 -8.69 -8.86
N GLY A 29 1.20 -7.77 -9.82
CA GLY A 29 2.34 -7.06 -10.40
C GLY A 29 2.70 -5.74 -9.71
N LEU A 30 1.85 -5.26 -8.80
CA LEU A 30 2.00 -3.93 -8.20
C LEU A 30 1.56 -3.90 -6.73
N ILE A 31 2.39 -3.28 -5.89
CA ILE A 31 2.05 -2.93 -4.51
C ILE A 31 2.16 -1.41 -4.37
N VAL A 32 1.08 -0.77 -3.93
CA VAL A 32 1.04 0.67 -3.64
C VAL A 32 1.01 0.85 -2.13
N LEU A 33 2.06 1.45 -1.57
CA LEU A 33 2.14 1.75 -0.13
C LEU A 33 1.63 3.17 0.12
N VAL A 34 0.64 3.29 1.01
CA VAL A 34 -0.05 4.57 1.34
C VAL A 34 -0.01 4.83 2.85
N GLY A 35 -0.28 6.09 3.24
CA GLY A 35 -0.28 6.55 4.63
C GLY A 35 1.10 6.97 5.15
N GLY A 36 1.13 7.74 6.25
CA GLY A 36 2.37 8.35 6.73
C GLY A 36 3.46 7.39 7.19
N PHE A 37 3.09 6.18 7.62
CA PHE A 37 4.09 5.17 7.95
C PHE A 37 4.87 4.67 6.71
N ALA A 38 4.24 4.70 5.52
CA ALA A 38 4.88 4.32 4.27
C ALA A 38 5.95 5.31 3.79
N GLU A 39 5.98 6.55 4.34
CA GLU A 39 7.05 7.51 4.05
C GLU A 39 8.36 7.12 4.70
N SER A 40 8.30 6.38 5.80
CA SER A 40 9.46 6.01 6.59
C SER A 40 10.45 5.15 5.81
N PRO A 41 11.74 5.55 5.71
CA PRO A 41 12.76 4.76 5.00
C PRO A 41 12.88 3.32 5.49
N CYS A 42 12.68 3.05 6.79
CA CYS A 42 12.77 1.70 7.34
C CYS A 42 11.63 0.79 6.84
N VAL A 43 10.42 1.34 6.68
CA VAL A 43 9.27 0.62 6.09
C VAL A 43 9.54 0.35 4.62
N LYS A 44 9.95 1.36 3.85
CA LYS A 44 10.24 1.21 2.42
C LYS A 44 11.25 0.09 2.17
N GLN A 45 12.40 0.15 2.86
CA GLN A 45 13.47 -0.83 2.71
C GLN A 45 13.05 -2.22 3.18
N ARG A 46 12.33 -2.34 4.30
CA ARG A 46 11.90 -3.65 4.81
C ARG A 46 10.89 -4.29 3.86
N THR A 47 9.92 -3.53 3.37
CA THR A 47 8.90 -4.06 2.44
C THR A 47 9.53 -4.44 1.11
N GLN A 48 10.41 -3.63 0.53
CA GLN A 48 11.14 -4.01 -0.69
C GLN A 48 11.90 -5.34 -0.53
N LYS A 49 12.52 -5.57 0.62
CA LYS A 49 13.21 -6.83 0.92
C LYS A 49 12.25 -8.02 1.10
N SER A 50 11.02 -7.78 1.55
CA SER A 50 10.04 -8.84 1.81
C SER A 50 9.24 -9.25 0.56
N VAL A 51 9.28 -8.44 -0.51
CA VAL A 51 8.60 -8.69 -1.79
C VAL A 51 9.52 -8.47 -3.00
N PRO A 52 10.65 -9.20 -3.13
CA PRO A 52 11.69 -8.89 -4.12
C PRO A 52 11.24 -8.98 -5.59
N LYS A 53 10.14 -9.68 -5.87
CA LYS A 53 9.59 -9.85 -7.23
C LYS A 53 8.65 -8.71 -7.65
N ILE A 54 8.18 -7.90 -6.71
CA ILE A 54 7.18 -6.84 -6.95
C ILE A 54 7.78 -5.53 -6.46
N GLN A 55 8.03 -4.60 -7.38
CA GLN A 55 8.54 -3.28 -7.00
C GLN A 55 7.43 -2.46 -6.36
N PRO A 56 7.52 -2.11 -5.06
CA PRO A 56 6.51 -1.25 -4.44
C PRO A 56 6.64 0.17 -4.98
N ILE A 57 5.53 0.78 -5.37
CA ILE A 57 5.51 2.19 -5.80
C ILE A 57 5.34 3.09 -4.58
N PHE A 58 6.23 4.08 -4.48
CA PHE A 58 6.17 5.15 -3.50
C PHE A 58 5.95 6.47 -4.23
N HIS A 59 4.78 7.08 -4.07
CA HIS A 59 4.52 8.42 -4.61
C HIS A 59 5.05 9.49 -3.64
N GLY A 60 5.27 10.72 -4.13
CA GLY A 60 5.74 11.84 -3.31
C GLY A 60 4.80 12.24 -2.17
N GLU A 61 3.52 11.85 -2.26
CA GLU A 61 2.46 12.24 -1.31
C GLU A 61 1.67 11.02 -0.79
N VAL A 62 2.35 9.97 -0.31
CA VAL A 62 1.65 8.77 0.19
C VAL A 62 0.69 9.06 1.35
N CYS A 63 0.92 10.09 2.16
CA CYS A 63 -0.04 10.58 3.17
C CYS A 63 -1.36 11.07 2.57
N LEU A 64 -1.30 11.68 1.38
CA LEU A 64 -2.47 12.28 0.71
C LEU A 64 -3.13 11.33 -0.29
N ALA A 65 -2.49 10.20 -0.63
CA ALA A 65 -2.98 9.28 -1.65
C ALA A 65 -4.45 8.87 -1.45
N VAL A 66 -4.86 8.60 -0.20
CA VAL A 66 -6.25 8.24 0.12
C VAL A 66 -7.19 9.43 -0.08
N LEU A 67 -6.82 10.61 0.42
CA LEU A 67 -7.62 11.83 0.29
C LEU A 67 -7.76 12.24 -1.18
N ASN A 68 -6.66 12.26 -1.92
CA ASN A 68 -6.64 12.59 -3.35
C ASN A 68 -7.51 11.60 -4.13
N GLY A 69 -7.42 10.30 -3.82
CA GLY A 69 -8.30 9.29 -4.41
C GLY A 69 -9.78 9.55 -4.13
N ALA A 70 -10.13 9.91 -2.89
CA ALA A 70 -11.51 10.23 -2.51
C ALA A 70 -12.03 11.50 -3.22
N VAL A 71 -11.22 12.54 -3.33
CA VAL A 71 -11.58 13.78 -4.05
C VAL A 71 -11.75 13.52 -5.53
N MET A 72 -10.84 12.77 -6.16
CA MET A 72 -10.96 12.37 -7.57
C MET A 72 -12.21 11.53 -7.82
N PHE A 73 -12.54 10.62 -6.89
CA PHE A 73 -13.77 9.84 -6.93
C PHE A 73 -15.00 10.75 -6.84
N GLY A 74 -15.00 11.73 -5.94
CA GLY A 74 -16.08 12.72 -5.79
C GLY A 74 -16.33 13.56 -7.05
N HIS A 75 -15.28 13.94 -7.77
CA HIS A 75 -15.38 14.73 -9.01
C HIS A 75 -15.87 13.92 -10.21
N LYS A 76 -15.69 12.60 -10.21
CA LYS A 76 -16.17 11.71 -11.27
C LYS A 76 -17.51 11.09 -10.87
N SER A 77 -18.57 11.89 -11.01
CA SER A 77 -19.97 11.50 -10.69
C SER A 77 -20.37 10.12 -11.21
N ASP A 78 -19.87 9.74 -12.38
CA ASP A 78 -20.23 8.51 -13.08
C ASP A 78 -19.76 7.25 -12.32
N ILE A 79 -18.65 7.35 -11.57
CA ILE A 79 -18.14 6.26 -10.73
C ILE A 79 -18.96 6.13 -9.44
N ILE A 80 -19.62 7.21 -9.00
CA ILE A 80 -20.53 7.17 -7.85
C ILE A 80 -21.84 6.51 -8.27
N LEU A 81 -22.38 6.88 -9.42
CA LEU A 81 -23.63 6.34 -9.96
C LEU A 81 -23.56 4.82 -10.19
N SER A 82 -22.41 4.28 -10.61
CA SER A 82 -22.22 2.84 -10.78
C SER A 82 -22.27 2.04 -9.47
N ARG A 83 -22.20 2.68 -8.30
CA ARG A 83 -22.39 2.03 -7.00
C ARG A 83 -23.84 1.97 -6.53
N PHE A 84 -24.73 2.75 -7.17
CA PHE A 84 -26.15 2.82 -6.82
C PHE A 84 -27.06 2.06 -7.80
N ILE A 85 -26.54 1.64 -8.96
CA ILE A 85 -27.28 0.86 -9.94
C ILE A 85 -26.90 -0.62 -9.76
N ASN A 86 -27.77 -1.35 -9.06
CA ASN A 86 -27.97 -2.79 -9.20
C ASN A 86 -29.35 -3.00 -9.85
#